data_AF-A0A2N5JSH6-F1
#
_entry.id   AF-A0A2N5JSH6-F1
#
_cell.length_a   1.000
_cell.length_b   1.000
_cell.length_c   1.000
_cell.angle_alpha   90.00
_cell.angle_beta   90.00
_cell.angle_gamma   90.00
#
_symmetry.space_group_name_H-M   'P 1'
#
loop_
_entity.id
_entity.type
_entity.pdbx_description
1 polymer ?
#
loop_
_entity_poly.entity_id
_entity_poly.type
_entity_poly.pdbx_seq_one_letter_code
_entity_poly.pdbx_strand_id
1 'polypeptide(L)'
;MDDYKNVIETLVFQEIKEQVEALKEGIRETISLNEVAAYALNRLPTLYATSRDGWHQQHERAEKELKPLIVQQVKRAIMAVRRDTLREPDPIPPEEMVGEARALAQVKKVLDRADLTWNEVPKAVEEAIKLIKIRGTLDFKKLSKTRRNAVVVQDYIKRKRRKEGDWKREESLSYFGPKSTTQEREFSTFLEAEAADFVNVLERLVHSLTEQYLQRLSPQVRQKVVLHEVVAYTLNRVPPMYATTAKGLKQLRLKAKEEYGKKIVTTIHEAVTTIVQNPHRSVSPLPFKRKQGDCQRALEQLKQILNHREIDCNNVALVISEALEQTISGFLA
;
A
#
# COMPACT_ATOMS: atom_id res chain seq x y z
N MET A 1 -1.21 5.50 -10.02
CA MET A 1 -1.29 6.79 -9.28
C MET A 1 0.08 7.14 -8.68
N ASP A 2 1.16 6.60 -9.26
CA ASP A 2 2.40 6.39 -8.50
C ASP A 2 3.44 7.48 -8.85
N ASP A 3 3.01 8.49 -9.58
CA ASP A 3 3.81 9.63 -10.03
C ASP A 3 3.81 10.80 -9.04
N TYR A 4 3.00 10.71 -7.98
CA TYR A 4 2.99 11.63 -6.87
C TYR A 4 2.75 10.88 -5.56
N LYS A 5 3.39 11.33 -4.47
CA LYS A 5 3.17 10.76 -3.14
C LYS A 5 3.25 11.82 -2.05
N ASN A 6 2.39 11.71 -1.05
CA ASN A 6 2.50 12.50 0.17
C ASN A 6 3.64 11.97 1.05
N VAL A 7 4.68 12.78 1.22
CA VAL A 7 5.86 12.44 2.03
C VAL A 7 5.51 12.29 3.52
N ILE A 8 4.45 12.96 3.99
CA ILE A 8 4.04 12.89 5.40
C ILE A 8 3.51 11.50 5.77
N GLU A 9 3.00 10.71 4.81
CA GLU A 9 2.47 9.37 5.08
C GLU A 9 3.54 8.44 5.68
N THR A 10 4.76 8.46 5.12
CA THR A 10 5.85 7.58 5.59
C THR A 10 6.30 7.96 7.00
N LEU A 11 6.43 9.26 7.27
CA LEU A 11 6.85 9.78 8.57
C LEU A 11 5.80 9.53 9.66
N VAL A 12 4.53 9.71 9.34
CA VAL A 12 3.42 9.42 10.27
C VAL A 12 3.37 7.93 10.58
N PHE A 13 3.50 7.08 9.57
CA PHE A 13 3.44 5.63 9.77
C PHE A 13 4.60 5.13 10.64
N GLN A 14 5.81 5.62 10.40
CA GLN A 14 6.97 5.33 11.25
C GLN A 14 6.75 5.78 12.70
N GLU A 15 6.28 7.01 12.91
CA GLU A 15 6.00 7.54 14.25
C GLU A 15 4.93 6.73 14.99
N ILE A 16 3.89 6.26 14.28
CA ILE A 16 2.86 5.40 14.86
C ILE A 16 3.48 4.11 15.39
N LYS A 17 4.36 3.47 14.62
CA LYS A 17 5.05 2.25 15.06
C LYS A 17 5.89 2.52 16.30
N GLU A 18 6.73 3.56 16.27
CA GLU A 18 7.59 3.93 17.40
C GLU A 18 6.77 4.18 18.68
N GLN A 19 5.65 4.92 18.59
CA GLN A 19 4.81 5.19 19.76
C GLN A 19 4.01 3.97 20.22
N VAL A 20 3.50 3.13 19.31
CA VAL A 20 2.72 1.92 19.68
C VAL A 20 3.63 0.85 20.27
N GLU A 21 4.86 0.69 19.76
CA GLU A 21 5.89 -0.20 20.32
C GLU A 21 6.34 0.22 21.73
N ALA A 22 6.14 1.47 22.13
CA ALA A 22 6.39 1.93 23.49
C ALA A 22 5.24 1.61 24.47
N LEU A 23 4.06 1.20 24.00
CA LEU A 23 2.88 0.92 24.84
C LEU A 23 2.90 -0.50 25.43
N LYS A 24 2.05 -0.77 26.43
CA LYS A 24 1.86 -2.14 26.97
C LYS A 24 1.10 -3.02 25.99
N GLU A 25 1.44 -4.31 25.91
CA GLU A 25 0.88 -5.28 24.95
C GLU A 25 -0.66 -5.26 24.88
N GLY A 26 -1.35 -5.26 26.03
CA GLY A 26 -2.82 -5.25 26.07
C GLY A 26 -3.47 -4.02 25.43
N ILE A 27 -2.76 -2.89 25.34
CA ILE A 27 -3.25 -1.68 24.66
C ILE A 27 -2.93 -1.76 23.15
N ARG A 28 -1.78 -2.31 22.77
CA ARG A 28 -1.35 -2.41 21.36
C ARG A 28 -2.39 -3.10 20.49
N GLU A 29 -2.99 -4.16 21.00
CA GLU A 29 -3.97 -4.98 20.26
C GLU A 29 -5.31 -4.28 20.01
N THR A 30 -5.61 -3.28 20.84
CA THR A 30 -6.83 -2.47 20.76
C THR A 30 -6.67 -1.25 19.85
N ILE A 31 -5.48 -1.03 19.30
CA ILE A 31 -5.20 0.12 18.44
C ILE A 31 -5.15 -0.34 16.98
N SER A 32 -5.96 0.30 16.14
CA SER A 32 -5.89 0.13 14.68
C SER A 32 -4.89 1.12 14.09
N LEU A 33 -3.76 0.64 13.57
CA LEU A 33 -2.72 1.48 12.97
C LEU A 33 -3.26 2.33 11.81
N ASN A 34 -4.14 1.76 10.98
CA ASN A 34 -4.75 2.45 9.84
C ASN A 34 -5.65 3.61 10.28
N GLU A 35 -6.44 3.42 11.34
CA GLU A 35 -7.32 4.47 11.86
C GLU A 35 -6.54 5.59 12.55
N VAL A 36 -5.46 5.23 13.27
CA VAL A 36 -4.53 6.21 13.84
C VAL A 36 -3.87 7.03 12.73
N ALA A 37 -3.41 6.38 11.66
CA ALA A 37 -2.80 7.06 10.51
C ALA A 37 -3.78 8.02 9.85
N ALA A 38 -4.99 7.57 9.50
CA ALA A 38 -6.00 8.44 8.89
C ALA A 38 -6.40 9.59 9.82
N TYR A 39 -6.53 9.35 11.13
CA TYR A 39 -6.84 10.41 12.09
C TYR A 39 -5.74 11.47 12.15
N ALA A 40 -4.47 11.06 12.21
CA ALA A 40 -3.33 11.97 12.27
C ALA A 40 -3.15 12.74 10.95
N LEU A 41 -3.19 12.04 9.81
CA LEU A 41 -2.99 12.63 8.48
C LEU A 41 -4.07 13.66 8.13
N ASN A 42 -5.33 13.45 8.56
CA ASN A 42 -6.42 14.42 8.39
C ASN A 42 -6.22 15.74 9.16
N ARG A 43 -5.19 15.84 10.00
CA ARG A 43 -4.86 17.02 10.82
C ARG A 43 -3.47 17.58 10.53
N LEU A 44 -2.77 17.00 9.56
CA LEU A 44 -1.44 17.42 9.16
C LEU A 44 -1.51 18.09 7.78
N PRO A 45 -0.59 19.02 7.49
CA PRO A 45 -0.41 19.50 6.12
C PRO A 45 0.03 18.34 5.22
N THR A 46 -0.41 18.33 3.97
CA THR A 46 0.04 17.35 2.96
C THR A 46 1.26 17.88 2.22
N LEU A 47 2.25 17.03 1.97
CA LEU A 47 3.44 17.36 1.18
C LEU A 47 3.61 16.34 0.05
N TYR A 48 2.83 16.49 -1.01
CA TYR A 48 2.96 15.75 -2.25
C TYR A 48 4.18 16.18 -3.04
N ALA A 49 4.98 15.19 -3.45
CA ALA A 49 6.12 15.35 -4.34
C ALA A 49 5.95 14.50 -5.60
N THR A 50 6.45 14.99 -6.73
CA THR A 50 6.42 14.32 -8.05
C THR A 50 7.81 13.93 -8.55
N SER A 51 8.85 14.46 -7.91
CA SER A 51 10.24 14.21 -8.30
C SER A 51 11.07 13.75 -7.11
N ARG A 52 12.17 13.06 -7.39
CA ARG A 52 13.09 12.62 -6.33
C ARG A 52 13.65 13.77 -5.50
N ASP A 53 14.08 14.83 -6.16
CA ASP A 53 14.67 15.98 -5.48
C ASP A 53 13.60 16.69 -4.64
N GLY A 54 12.39 16.81 -5.18
CA GLY A 54 11.24 17.35 -4.44
C GLY A 54 10.85 16.47 -3.26
N TRP A 55 10.94 15.14 -3.39
CA TRP A 55 10.68 14.21 -2.29
C TRP A 55 11.68 14.41 -1.15
N HIS A 56 12.98 14.42 -1.46
CA HIS A 56 14.02 14.64 -0.43
C HIS A 56 13.87 16.00 0.24
N GLN A 57 13.61 17.05 -0.52
CA GLN A 57 13.40 18.39 0.04
C GLN A 57 12.19 18.44 0.98
N GLN A 58 11.06 17.85 0.58
CA GLN A 58 9.87 17.80 1.42
C GLN A 58 10.05 16.89 2.64
N HIS A 59 10.83 15.81 2.50
CA HIS A 59 11.16 14.90 3.59
C HIS A 59 12.01 15.62 4.64
N GLU A 60 13.11 16.24 4.22
CA GLU A 60 13.99 17.01 5.10
C GLU A 60 13.23 18.16 5.79
N ARG A 61 12.37 18.85 5.05
CA ARG A 61 11.50 19.89 5.61
C ARG A 61 10.55 19.31 6.65
N ALA A 62 9.90 18.19 6.36
CA ALA A 62 8.97 17.55 7.29
C ALA A 62 9.68 17.06 8.56
N GLU A 63 10.88 16.51 8.45
CA GLU A 63 11.68 16.12 9.61
C GLU A 63 12.08 17.31 10.48
N LYS A 64 12.49 18.43 9.88
CA LYS A 64 12.91 19.62 10.62
C LYS A 64 11.75 20.41 11.22
N GLU A 65 10.70 20.65 10.44
CA GLU A 65 9.62 21.58 10.80
C GLU A 65 8.38 20.87 11.36
N LEU A 66 8.02 19.70 10.82
CA LEU A 66 6.73 19.06 11.09
C LEU A 66 6.83 17.89 12.06
N LYS A 67 8.01 17.31 12.32
CA LYS A 67 8.19 16.22 13.28
C LYS A 67 7.52 16.47 14.64
N PRO A 68 7.67 17.63 15.32
CA PRO A 68 6.99 17.83 16.61
C PRO A 68 5.46 17.81 16.48
N LEU A 69 4.93 18.35 15.36
CA LEU A 69 3.49 18.31 15.07
C LEU A 69 3.02 16.88 14.78
N ILE A 70 3.79 16.11 14.01
CA ILE A 70 3.52 14.70 13.70
C ILE A 70 3.44 13.88 14.99
N VAL A 71 4.46 13.98 15.85
CA VAL A 71 4.50 13.30 17.16
C VAL A 71 3.25 13.63 17.98
N GLN A 72 2.87 14.92 18.03
CA GLN A 72 1.70 15.37 18.77
C GLN A 72 0.38 14.82 18.19
N GLN A 73 0.20 14.87 16.86
CA GLN A 73 -1.01 14.38 16.22
C GLN A 73 -1.14 12.85 16.33
N VAL A 74 -0.03 12.11 16.19
CA VAL A 74 -0.01 10.66 16.40
C VAL A 74 -0.38 10.30 17.83
N LYS A 75 0.18 11.00 18.83
CA LYS A 75 -0.19 10.79 20.24
C LYS A 75 -1.68 11.02 20.48
N ARG A 76 -2.24 12.11 19.93
CA ARG A 76 -3.69 12.39 20.00
C ARG A 76 -4.52 11.33 19.28
N ALA A 77 -4.03 10.84 18.13
CA ALA A 77 -4.67 9.80 17.36
C ALA A 77 -4.74 8.49 18.15
N ILE A 78 -3.63 8.06 18.77
CA ILE A 78 -3.58 6.87 19.62
C ILE A 78 -4.55 6.97 20.80
N MET A 79 -4.71 8.16 21.40
CA MET A 79 -5.65 8.37 22.50
C MET A 79 -7.12 8.36 22.04
N ALA A 80 -7.40 8.90 20.85
CA ALA A 80 -8.75 9.06 20.32
C ALA A 80 -9.27 7.79 19.63
N VAL A 81 -8.40 7.03 18.98
CA VAL A 81 -8.72 5.82 18.25
C VAL A 81 -8.68 4.64 19.21
N ARG A 82 -9.86 4.12 19.53
CA ARG A 82 -10.01 2.81 20.18
C ARG A 82 -10.71 1.90 19.19
N ARG A 83 -10.18 0.69 19.00
CA ARG A 83 -10.82 -0.32 18.17
C ARG A 83 -12.18 -0.65 18.75
N ASP A 84 -13.22 -0.31 18.02
CA ASP A 84 -14.58 -0.71 18.33
C ASP A 84 -14.72 -2.19 17.96
N THR A 85 -14.74 -3.06 18.97
CA THR A 85 -14.83 -4.53 18.79
C THR A 85 -16.18 -4.97 18.26
N LEU A 86 -17.20 -4.09 18.30
CA LEU A 86 -18.54 -4.36 17.79
C LEU A 86 -18.72 -3.84 16.36
N ARG A 87 -17.75 -3.12 15.81
CA ARG A 87 -17.81 -2.59 14.46
C ARG A 87 -17.50 -3.69 13.45
N GLU A 88 -18.44 -3.94 12.55
CA GLU A 88 -18.21 -4.84 11.41
C GLU A 88 -17.08 -4.29 10.52
N PRO A 89 -16.21 -5.17 9.99
CA PRO A 89 -15.17 -4.76 9.06
C PRO A 89 -15.81 -4.27 7.76
N ASP A 90 -15.65 -2.97 7.48
CA ASP A 90 -16.09 -2.32 6.23
C ASP A 90 -14.85 -1.83 5.45
N PRO A 91 -14.04 -2.75 4.88
CA PRO A 91 -12.79 -2.40 4.23
C PRO A 91 -13.03 -1.55 2.97
N ILE A 92 -12.04 -0.73 2.63
CA ILE A 92 -12.06 0.06 1.39
C ILE A 92 -12.07 -0.89 0.18
N PRO A 93 -12.84 -0.58 -0.89
CA PRO A 93 -12.84 -1.38 -2.11
C PRO A 93 -11.42 -1.49 -2.71
N PRO A 94 -11.01 -2.68 -3.20
CA PRO A 94 -9.66 -2.90 -3.71
C PRO A 94 -9.31 -2.00 -4.91
N GLU A 95 -10.30 -1.58 -5.69
CA GLU A 95 -10.18 -0.64 -6.81
C GLU A 95 -9.68 0.75 -6.40
N GLU A 96 -9.82 1.13 -5.14
CA GLU A 96 -9.36 2.42 -4.61
C GLU A 96 -7.95 2.33 -4.02
N MET A 97 -7.41 1.11 -3.88
CA MET A 97 -6.15 0.80 -3.22
C MET A 97 -5.13 0.28 -4.24
N VAL A 98 -5.12 0.87 -5.43
CA VAL A 98 -4.26 0.47 -6.54
C VAL A 98 -2.81 0.90 -6.25
N GLY A 99 -1.90 -0.07 -6.16
CA GLY A 99 -0.47 0.19 -5.98
C GLY A 99 0.37 -1.08 -6.00
N GLU A 100 1.51 -1.03 -6.66
CA GLU A 100 2.41 -2.19 -6.80
C GLU A 100 3.03 -2.64 -5.47
N ALA A 101 3.29 -1.71 -4.56
CA ALA A 101 3.81 -2.05 -3.24
C ALA A 101 2.81 -2.89 -2.43
N ARG A 102 1.52 -2.57 -2.54
CA ARG A 102 0.45 -3.32 -1.89
C ARG A 102 0.30 -4.71 -2.48
N ALA A 103 0.37 -4.82 -3.81
CA ALA A 103 0.41 -6.09 -4.51
C ALA A 103 1.56 -6.98 -4.02
N LEU A 104 2.77 -6.40 -3.91
CA LEU A 104 3.93 -7.11 -3.37
C LEU A 104 3.71 -7.53 -1.91
N ALA A 105 3.15 -6.65 -1.07
CA ALA A 105 2.86 -6.97 0.33
C ALA A 105 1.84 -8.12 0.45
N GLN A 106 0.83 -8.17 -0.42
CA GLN A 106 -0.11 -9.28 -0.48
C GLN A 106 0.56 -10.57 -0.96
N VAL A 107 1.42 -10.51 -1.99
CA VAL A 107 2.18 -11.66 -2.48
C VAL A 107 3.13 -12.20 -1.41
N LYS A 108 3.83 -11.33 -0.68
CA LYS A 108 4.66 -11.71 0.49
C LYS A 108 3.85 -12.48 1.53
N LYS A 109 2.63 -12.02 1.82
CA LYS A 109 1.72 -12.67 2.76
C LYS A 109 1.25 -14.04 2.25
N VAL A 110 0.99 -14.17 0.95
CA VAL A 110 0.59 -15.46 0.33
C VAL A 110 1.74 -16.46 0.32
N LEU A 111 2.97 -16.00 0.07
CA LEU A 111 4.17 -16.82 0.00
C LEU A 111 4.86 -17.04 1.36
N ASP A 112 4.36 -16.42 2.43
CA ASP A 112 4.91 -16.46 3.79
C ASP A 112 6.41 -16.08 3.85
N ARG A 113 6.82 -15.08 3.06
CA ARG A 113 8.19 -14.58 2.99
C ARG A 113 8.21 -13.05 3.06
N ALA A 114 8.81 -12.50 4.13
CA ALA A 114 8.78 -11.06 4.43
C ALA A 114 9.78 -10.22 3.61
N ASP A 115 10.86 -10.82 3.13
CA ASP A 115 12.01 -10.18 2.48
C ASP A 115 11.90 -10.10 0.94
N LEU A 116 10.81 -10.60 0.36
CA LEU A 116 10.68 -10.77 -1.08
C LEU A 116 10.70 -9.45 -1.87
N THR A 117 11.48 -9.42 -2.95
CA THR A 117 11.41 -8.34 -3.95
C THR A 117 10.68 -8.81 -5.21
N TRP A 118 10.17 -7.88 -6.03
CA TRP A 118 9.49 -8.24 -7.28
C TRP A 118 10.31 -9.17 -8.18
N ASN A 119 11.63 -8.99 -8.24
CA ASN A 119 12.53 -9.85 -9.02
C ASN A 119 12.60 -11.31 -8.53
N GLU A 120 12.27 -11.55 -7.26
CA GLU A 120 12.32 -12.87 -6.64
C GLU A 120 10.95 -13.56 -6.62
N VAL A 121 9.86 -12.81 -6.82
CA VAL A 121 8.49 -13.34 -6.83
C VAL A 121 8.34 -14.53 -7.79
N PRO A 122 8.77 -14.45 -9.07
CA PRO A 122 8.56 -15.55 -10.00
C PRO A 122 9.27 -16.83 -9.56
N LYS A 123 10.51 -16.71 -9.06
CA LYS A 123 11.30 -17.84 -8.55
C LYS A 123 10.67 -18.43 -7.29
N ALA A 124 10.21 -17.59 -6.37
CA ALA A 124 9.58 -18.03 -5.13
C ALA A 124 8.26 -18.77 -5.39
N VAL A 125 7.46 -18.31 -6.37
CA VAL A 125 6.23 -19.00 -6.79
C VAL A 125 6.57 -20.37 -7.41
N GLU A 126 7.58 -20.43 -8.27
CA GLU A 126 8.02 -21.69 -8.89
C GLU A 126 8.52 -22.70 -7.84
N GLU A 127 9.30 -22.23 -6.87
CA GLU A 127 9.73 -23.03 -5.71
C GLU A 127 8.55 -23.54 -4.90
N ALA A 128 7.57 -22.68 -4.60
CA ALA A 128 6.39 -23.06 -3.84
C ALA A 128 5.58 -24.15 -4.57
N ILE A 129 5.37 -24.00 -5.89
CA ILE A 129 4.69 -25.01 -6.72
C ILE A 129 5.49 -26.33 -6.72
N LYS A 130 6.82 -26.28 -6.90
CA LYS A 130 7.69 -27.47 -6.85
C LYS A 130 7.60 -28.16 -5.49
N LEU A 131 7.67 -27.42 -4.39
CA LEU A 131 7.56 -27.97 -3.04
C LEU A 131 6.21 -28.64 -2.80
N ILE A 132 5.11 -28.06 -3.29
CA ILE A 132 3.77 -28.68 -3.21
C ILE A 132 3.72 -29.97 -4.04
N LYS A 133 4.24 -29.98 -5.27
CA LYS A 133 4.31 -31.19 -6.11
C LYS A 133 5.18 -32.29 -5.47
N ILE A 134 6.32 -31.94 -4.87
CA ILE A 134 7.19 -32.88 -4.15
C ILE A 134 6.49 -33.43 -2.89
N ARG A 135 5.82 -32.57 -2.11
CA ARG A 135 5.09 -32.98 -0.91
C ARG A 135 3.90 -33.88 -1.24
N GLY A 136 3.15 -33.54 -2.29
CA GLY A 136 2.09 -34.40 -2.83
C GLY A 136 2.63 -35.77 -3.24
N THR A 137 3.69 -35.83 -4.05
CA THR A 137 4.30 -37.10 -4.48
C THR A 137 4.86 -37.95 -3.33
N LEU A 138 5.36 -37.32 -2.25
CA LEU A 138 5.81 -38.02 -1.04
C LEU A 138 4.65 -38.52 -0.17
N ASP A 139 3.56 -37.76 -0.04
CA ASP A 139 2.37 -38.15 0.73
C ASP A 139 1.53 -39.26 0.05
N PHE A 140 1.51 -39.33 -1.29
CA PHE A 140 0.72 -40.32 -2.01
C PHE A 140 1.31 -41.74 -2.03
N LYS A 141 2.64 -41.90 -1.87
CA LYS A 141 3.30 -43.22 -1.95
C LYS A 141 3.36 -44.00 -0.64
N LYS A 142 3.06 -43.42 0.54
CA LYS A 142 3.32 -44.07 1.84
C LYS A 142 2.13 -44.26 2.80
N LEU A 143 0.90 -43.89 2.44
CA LEU A 143 -0.23 -43.95 3.39
C LEU A 143 -1.41 -44.79 2.87
N SER A 144 -1.85 -45.76 3.69
CA SER A 144 -3.04 -46.58 3.42
C SER A 144 -4.32 -45.74 3.51
N LYS A 145 -5.37 -46.17 2.80
CA LYS A 145 -6.65 -45.45 2.60
C LYS A 145 -7.29 -44.95 3.90
N THR A 146 -7.11 -45.69 5.00
CA THR A 146 -7.66 -45.35 6.33
C THR A 146 -6.88 -44.21 7.02
N ARG A 147 -5.56 -44.12 6.82
CA ARG A 147 -4.75 -43.00 7.34
C ARG A 147 -4.98 -41.70 6.56
N ARG A 148 -5.36 -41.79 5.28
CA ARG A 148 -5.66 -40.61 4.43
C ARG A 148 -6.82 -39.80 4.98
N ASN A 149 -7.89 -40.47 5.40
CA ASN A 149 -9.06 -39.79 5.98
C ASN A 149 -8.73 -39.15 7.35
N ALA A 150 -7.85 -39.77 8.14
CA ALA A 150 -7.42 -39.23 9.43
C ALA A 150 -6.56 -37.95 9.27
N VAL A 151 -5.68 -37.88 8.27
CA VAL A 151 -4.84 -36.71 8.02
C VAL A 151 -5.69 -35.53 7.51
N VAL A 152 -6.62 -35.77 6.60
CA VAL A 152 -7.54 -34.73 6.10
C VAL A 152 -8.40 -34.15 7.23
N VAL A 153 -8.89 -34.99 8.13
CA VAL A 153 -9.65 -34.56 9.32
C VAL A 153 -8.75 -33.80 10.31
N GLN A 154 -7.50 -34.22 10.53
CA GLN A 154 -6.57 -33.50 11.39
C GLN A 154 -6.16 -32.14 10.82
N ASP A 155 -5.96 -32.02 9.51
CA ASP A 155 -5.67 -30.75 8.86
C ASP A 155 -6.87 -29.82 8.88
N TYR A 156 -8.09 -30.34 8.74
CA TYR A 156 -9.31 -29.56 8.92
C TYR A 156 -9.45 -29.05 10.37
N ILE A 157 -9.10 -29.87 11.36
CA ILE A 157 -9.10 -29.49 12.79
C ILE A 157 -7.97 -28.48 13.10
N LYS A 158 -6.78 -28.62 12.50
CA LYS A 158 -5.66 -27.65 12.64
C LYS A 158 -6.02 -26.31 12.00
N ARG A 159 -6.66 -26.30 10.82
CA ARG A 159 -7.15 -25.07 10.17
C ARG A 159 -8.25 -24.39 10.99
N LYS A 160 -9.13 -25.16 11.64
CA LYS A 160 -10.15 -24.62 12.54
C LYS A 160 -9.55 -24.03 13.83
N ARG A 161 -8.50 -24.66 14.39
CA ARG A 161 -7.75 -24.14 15.55
C ARG A 161 -6.92 -22.88 15.23
N ARG A 162 -6.40 -22.73 14.01
CA ARG A 162 -5.66 -21.52 13.58
C ARG A 162 -6.54 -20.27 13.37
N LYS A 163 -7.87 -20.40 13.31
CA LYS A 163 -8.80 -19.26 13.22
C LYS A 163 -9.15 -18.62 14.57
N GLU A 164 -8.74 -19.20 15.69
CA GLU A 164 -8.91 -18.63 17.02
C GLU A 164 -7.59 -18.68 17.81
N GLY A 165 -6.83 -17.58 17.76
CA GLY A 165 -5.95 -17.22 18.88
C GLY A 165 -4.43 -17.31 18.74
N ASP A 166 -3.83 -17.29 17.54
CA ASP A 166 -2.37 -17.46 17.42
C ASP A 166 -1.67 -16.44 16.49
N TRP A 167 -1.89 -15.15 16.76
CA TRP A 167 -1.15 -14.03 16.14
C TRP A 167 -0.23 -13.29 17.13
N LYS A 168 -0.06 -13.82 18.35
CA LYS A 168 0.65 -13.15 19.45
C LYS A 168 1.95 -13.79 19.91
N ARG A 169 2.48 -14.77 19.18
CA ARG A 169 3.78 -15.37 19.51
C ARG A 169 4.61 -15.59 18.27
N GLU A 170 5.07 -14.49 17.70
CA GLU A 170 6.38 -14.48 17.05
C GLU A 170 7.13 -13.27 17.60
N GLU A 171 7.93 -13.57 18.63
CA GLU A 171 8.99 -12.70 19.13
C GLU A 171 9.79 -12.15 17.94
N SER A 172 9.73 -10.83 17.77
CA SER A 172 10.92 -9.98 17.76
C SER A 172 12.23 -10.68 17.37
N LEU A 173 12.36 -11.07 16.10
CA LEU A 173 13.66 -11.22 15.48
C LEU A 173 14.06 -9.85 14.92
N SER A 174 14.68 -9.08 15.79
CA SER A 174 15.49 -7.93 15.43
C SER A 174 16.57 -8.36 14.42
N TYR A 175 16.32 -8.12 13.15
CA TYR A 175 17.35 -8.24 12.11
C TYR A 175 18.25 -7.00 12.17
N PHE A 176 19.18 -6.98 13.12
CA PHE A 176 20.38 -6.16 13.03
C PHE A 176 21.42 -6.92 12.19
N GLY A 177 21.29 -6.82 10.86
CA GLY A 177 22.31 -7.14 9.84
C GLY A 177 22.78 -5.85 9.14
N PRO A 178 23.91 -5.87 8.41
CA PRO A 178 24.84 -4.73 8.29
C PRO A 178 24.17 -3.49 7.70
N LYS A 179 24.43 -2.33 8.32
CA LYS A 179 23.96 -0.97 8.01
C LYS A 179 23.32 -0.83 6.63
N SER A 180 22.03 -1.10 6.56
CA SER A 180 21.19 -0.72 5.43
C SER A 180 21.42 0.76 5.14
N THR A 181 21.66 1.12 3.89
CA THR A 181 21.78 2.53 3.51
C THR A 181 20.51 3.28 3.92
N THR A 182 20.58 4.58 4.24
CA THR A 182 19.41 5.39 4.63
C THR A 182 18.25 5.21 3.64
N GLN A 183 18.57 5.04 2.36
CA GLN A 183 17.64 4.80 1.25
C GLN A 183 16.86 3.47 1.36
N GLU A 184 17.45 2.41 1.91
CA GLU A 184 16.77 1.12 2.07
C GLU A 184 15.73 1.16 3.21
N ARG A 185 16.03 1.90 4.29
CA ARG A 185 15.09 2.12 5.40
C ARG A 185 13.94 3.02 4.98
N GLU A 186 14.23 4.09 4.25
CA GLU A 186 13.21 4.96 3.66
C GLU A 186 12.28 4.17 2.74
N PHE A 187 12.85 3.25 1.95
CA PHE A 187 12.07 2.38 1.07
C PHE A 187 11.22 1.36 1.81
N SER A 188 11.71 0.73 2.89
CA SER A 188 10.90 -0.20 3.68
C SER A 188 9.72 0.51 4.33
N THR A 189 9.94 1.66 4.96
CA THR A 189 8.88 2.46 5.57
C THR A 189 7.86 2.91 4.53
N PHE A 190 8.33 3.26 3.32
CA PHE A 190 7.45 3.57 2.19
C PHE A 190 6.56 2.38 1.80
N LEU A 191 7.14 1.21 1.57
CA LEU A 191 6.38 0.01 1.19
C LEU A 191 5.33 -0.36 2.25
N GLU A 192 5.67 -0.19 3.52
CA GLU A 192 4.74 -0.46 4.62
C GLU A 192 3.60 0.56 4.70
N ALA A 193 3.89 1.85 4.44
CA ALA A 193 2.86 2.88 4.35
C ALA A 193 1.94 2.65 3.14
N GLU A 194 2.46 2.19 2.01
CA GLU A 194 1.63 1.84 0.83
C GLU A 194 0.79 0.57 1.04
N ALA A 195 1.26 -0.34 1.89
CA ALA A 195 0.51 -1.53 2.28
C ALA A 195 -0.63 -1.22 3.26
N ALA A 196 -0.65 -0.03 3.86
CA ALA A 196 -1.65 0.34 4.85
C ALA A 196 -3.05 0.51 4.22
N ASP A 197 -4.09 0.24 5.03
CA ASP A 197 -5.48 0.27 4.55
C ASP A 197 -6.13 1.65 4.73
N PHE A 198 -5.50 2.69 4.19
CA PHE A 198 -6.08 4.03 4.14
C PHE A 198 -5.82 4.69 2.79
N VAL A 199 -6.74 5.56 2.36
CA VAL A 199 -6.64 6.26 1.06
C VAL A 199 -7.08 7.70 1.23
N ASN A 200 -6.33 8.64 0.61
CA ASN A 200 -6.80 10.02 0.48
C ASN A 200 -7.85 10.12 -0.61
N VAL A 201 -9.09 10.40 -0.21
CA VAL A 201 -10.27 10.50 -1.07
C VAL A 201 -10.07 11.51 -2.22
N LEU A 202 -9.28 12.56 -1.98
CA LEU A 202 -9.08 13.63 -2.94
C LEU A 202 -8.16 13.24 -4.10
N GLU A 203 -7.29 12.24 -3.97
CA GLU A 203 -6.30 11.92 -5.01
C GLU A 203 -6.97 11.57 -6.34
N ARG A 204 -7.88 10.59 -6.32
CA ARG A 204 -8.60 10.16 -7.54
C ARG A 204 -9.51 11.26 -8.09
N LEU A 205 -10.16 12.03 -7.21
CA LEU A 205 -11.04 13.12 -7.60
C LEU A 205 -10.25 14.24 -8.30
N VAL A 206 -9.16 14.71 -7.68
CA VAL A 206 -8.28 15.74 -8.24
C VAL A 206 -7.65 15.25 -9.54
N HIS A 207 -7.19 14.00 -9.60
CA HIS A 207 -6.63 13.41 -10.81
C HIS A 207 -7.61 13.48 -11.98
N SER A 208 -8.82 12.94 -11.81
CA SER A 208 -9.84 12.90 -12.86
C SER A 208 -10.27 14.30 -13.32
N LEU A 209 -10.44 15.24 -12.39
CA LEU A 209 -10.76 16.63 -12.71
C LEU A 209 -9.64 17.32 -13.47
N THR A 210 -8.38 17.04 -13.10
CA THR A 210 -7.21 17.60 -13.77
C THR A 210 -7.10 17.05 -15.20
N GLU A 211 -7.28 15.74 -15.39
CA GLU A 211 -7.30 15.13 -16.73
C GLU A 211 -8.38 15.77 -17.61
N GLN A 212 -9.61 15.88 -17.11
CA GLN A 212 -10.70 16.53 -17.83
C GLN A 212 -10.39 17.99 -18.16
N TYR A 213 -9.75 18.71 -17.23
CA TYR A 213 -9.34 20.09 -17.45
C TYR A 213 -8.27 20.22 -18.54
N LEU A 214 -7.22 19.40 -18.49
CA LEU A 214 -6.12 19.41 -19.47
C LEU A 214 -6.58 18.98 -20.88
N GLN A 215 -7.56 18.07 -20.98
CA GLN A 215 -8.17 17.66 -22.25
C GLN A 215 -8.90 18.80 -22.96
N ARG A 216 -9.38 19.81 -22.22
CA ARG A 216 -10.05 21.00 -22.78
C ARG A 216 -9.09 22.12 -23.17
N LEU A 217 -7.82 22.05 -22.73
CA LEU A 217 -6.81 23.05 -23.08
C LEU A 217 -6.30 22.87 -24.51
N SER A 218 -5.81 23.97 -25.09
CA SER A 218 -5.16 23.97 -26.39
C SER A 218 -3.91 23.08 -26.39
N PRO A 219 -3.55 22.46 -27.55
CA PRO A 219 -2.44 21.52 -27.62
C PRO A 219 -1.09 22.15 -27.23
N GLN A 220 -0.91 23.44 -27.50
CA GLN A 220 0.30 24.19 -27.15
C GLN A 220 0.51 24.33 -25.64
N VAL A 221 -0.57 24.52 -24.87
CA VAL A 221 -0.50 24.59 -23.40
C VAL A 221 -0.34 23.18 -22.82
N ARG A 222 -1.04 22.20 -23.38
CA ARG A 222 -0.99 20.80 -22.91
C ARG A 222 0.42 20.21 -22.95
N GLN A 223 1.21 20.52 -23.98
CA GLN A 223 2.60 20.04 -24.10
C GLN A 223 3.53 20.58 -23.01
N LYS A 224 3.20 21.72 -22.40
CA LYS A 224 4.01 22.36 -21.36
C LYS A 224 3.62 21.94 -19.94
N VAL A 225 2.50 21.24 -19.78
CA VAL A 225 1.93 20.95 -18.47
C VAL A 225 1.97 19.46 -18.21
N VAL A 226 2.58 19.11 -17.08
CA VAL A 226 2.64 17.73 -16.61
C VAL A 226 1.50 17.46 -15.64
N LEU A 227 0.67 16.44 -15.95
CA LEU A 227 -0.53 16.10 -15.18
C LEU A 227 -0.27 15.94 -13.68
N HIS A 228 0.71 15.11 -13.32
CA HIS A 228 0.99 14.79 -11.93
C HIS A 228 1.51 15.99 -11.12
N GLU A 229 2.15 16.97 -11.76
CA GLU A 229 2.57 18.21 -11.09
C GLU A 229 1.38 19.08 -10.72
N VAL A 230 0.39 19.20 -11.61
CA VAL A 230 -0.86 19.90 -11.34
C VAL A 230 -1.60 19.22 -10.19
N VAL A 231 -1.66 17.88 -10.19
CA VAL A 231 -2.29 17.10 -9.13
C VAL A 231 -1.59 17.33 -7.79
N ALA A 232 -0.27 17.17 -7.71
CA ALA A 232 0.49 17.39 -6.47
C ALA A 232 0.38 18.83 -5.96
N TYR A 233 0.45 19.82 -6.86
CA TYR A 233 0.27 21.23 -6.52
C TYR A 233 -1.11 21.50 -5.91
N THR A 234 -2.14 20.86 -6.47
CA THR A 234 -3.53 20.99 -6.02
C THR A 234 -3.74 20.32 -4.67
N LEU A 235 -3.28 19.08 -4.52
CA LEU A 235 -3.39 18.30 -3.29
C LEU A 235 -2.70 18.99 -2.10
N ASN A 236 -1.57 19.67 -2.34
CA ASN A 236 -0.85 20.45 -1.33
C ASN A 236 -1.61 21.70 -0.82
N ARG A 237 -2.73 22.07 -1.43
CA ARG A 237 -3.53 23.28 -1.09
C ARG A 237 -4.95 22.98 -0.64
N VAL A 238 -5.32 21.70 -0.60
CA VAL A 238 -6.63 21.23 -0.15
C VAL A 238 -6.46 20.42 1.13
N PRO A 239 -7.44 20.42 2.04
CA PRO A 239 -7.33 19.64 3.26
C PRO A 239 -7.32 18.14 2.93
N PRO A 240 -6.43 17.35 3.56
CA PRO A 240 -6.42 15.89 3.37
C PRO A 240 -7.74 15.25 3.82
N MET A 241 -8.14 14.19 3.13
CA MET A 241 -9.33 13.40 3.47
C MET A 241 -9.05 11.91 3.39
N TYR A 242 -8.29 11.40 4.35
CA TYR A 242 -8.00 9.99 4.51
C TYR A 242 -9.20 9.24 5.09
N ALA A 243 -9.58 8.16 4.39
CA ALA A 243 -10.57 7.19 4.84
C ALA A 243 -9.90 5.85 5.12
N THR A 244 -10.48 5.07 6.04
CA THR A 244 -10.12 3.66 6.32
C THR A 244 -11.25 2.67 6.05
N THR A 245 -12.45 3.18 5.76
CA THR A 245 -13.66 2.36 5.54
C THR A 245 -14.42 2.79 4.30
N ALA A 246 -15.16 1.87 3.68
CA ALA A 246 -15.93 2.18 2.47
C ALA A 246 -17.04 3.21 2.74
N LYS A 247 -17.73 3.12 3.89
CA LYS A 247 -18.72 4.12 4.31
C LYS A 247 -18.07 5.49 4.53
N GLY A 248 -16.93 5.54 5.20
CA GLY A 248 -16.17 6.78 5.41
C GLY A 248 -15.71 7.39 4.09
N LEU A 249 -15.25 6.56 3.15
CA LEU A 249 -14.87 6.98 1.80
C LEU A 249 -16.05 7.63 1.07
N LYS A 250 -17.23 7.00 1.08
CA LYS A 250 -18.45 7.55 0.45
C LYS A 250 -18.85 8.91 1.05
N GLN A 251 -18.82 9.03 2.38
CA GLN A 251 -19.16 10.27 3.08
C GLN A 251 -18.17 11.40 2.77
N LEU A 252 -16.87 11.11 2.82
CA LEU A 252 -15.84 12.09 2.50
C LEU A 252 -15.88 12.49 1.03
N ARG A 253 -16.26 11.60 0.11
CA ARG A 253 -16.49 11.95 -1.30
C ARG A 253 -17.61 12.95 -1.49
N LEU A 254 -18.74 12.71 -0.83
CA LEU A 254 -19.88 13.62 -0.87
C LEU A 254 -19.46 15.00 -0.33
N LYS A 255 -18.81 15.02 0.84
CA LYS A 255 -18.29 16.24 1.46
C LYS A 255 -17.27 16.96 0.56
N ALA A 256 -16.33 16.24 -0.04
CA ALA A 256 -15.34 16.80 -0.96
C ALA A 256 -16.01 17.49 -2.16
N LYS A 257 -17.06 16.86 -2.72
CA LYS A 257 -17.80 17.40 -3.85
C LYS A 257 -18.59 18.66 -3.48
N GLU A 258 -19.26 18.65 -2.33
CA GLU A 258 -20.12 19.74 -1.88
C GLU A 258 -19.33 20.96 -1.37
N GLU A 259 -18.34 20.73 -0.50
CA GLU A 259 -17.62 21.82 0.18
C GLU A 259 -16.38 22.28 -0.58
N TYR A 260 -15.64 21.35 -1.20
CA TYR A 260 -14.31 21.65 -1.77
C TYR A 260 -14.26 21.64 -3.30
N GLY A 261 -15.34 21.22 -3.98
CA GLY A 261 -15.36 21.12 -5.45
C GLY A 261 -14.95 22.41 -6.16
N LYS A 262 -15.49 23.57 -5.74
CA LYS A 262 -15.11 24.88 -6.30
C LYS A 262 -13.65 25.22 -6.03
N LYS A 263 -13.19 25.02 -4.79
CA LYS A 263 -11.81 25.29 -4.37
C LYS A 263 -10.81 24.44 -5.16
N ILE A 264 -11.13 23.18 -5.42
CA ILE A 264 -10.29 22.26 -6.21
C ILE A 264 -10.15 22.77 -7.65
N VAL A 265 -11.24 23.19 -8.28
CA VAL A 265 -11.19 23.70 -9.66
C VAL A 265 -10.38 25.00 -9.75
N THR A 266 -10.54 25.92 -8.79
CA THR A 266 -9.76 27.16 -8.76
C THR A 266 -8.27 26.89 -8.53
N THR A 267 -7.92 25.96 -7.64
CA THR A 267 -6.51 25.61 -7.41
C THR A 267 -5.89 24.87 -8.59
N ILE A 268 -6.66 24.06 -9.33
CA ILE A 268 -6.20 23.46 -10.61
C ILE A 268 -5.87 24.55 -11.63
N HIS A 269 -6.73 25.57 -11.75
CA HIS A 269 -6.48 26.69 -12.66
C HIS A 269 -5.16 27.41 -12.29
N GLU A 270 -4.99 27.76 -11.01
CA GLU A 270 -3.76 28.38 -10.49
C GLU A 270 -2.52 27.50 -10.68
N ALA A 271 -2.67 26.18 -10.54
CA ALA A 271 -1.59 25.23 -10.74
C ALA A 271 -1.10 25.27 -12.19
N VAL A 272 -2.04 25.21 -13.15
CA VAL A 272 -1.72 25.26 -14.57
C VAL A 272 -1.06 26.58 -14.94
N THR A 273 -1.57 27.72 -14.48
CA THR A 273 -0.94 29.03 -14.75
C THR A 273 0.48 29.10 -14.19
N THR A 274 0.70 28.58 -12.98
CA THR A 274 2.02 28.59 -12.32
C THR A 274 3.02 27.70 -13.05
N ILE A 275 2.59 26.53 -13.51
CA ILE A 275 3.44 25.56 -14.23
C ILE A 275 3.77 26.08 -15.63
N VAL A 276 2.80 26.67 -16.34
CA VAL A 276 3.05 27.29 -17.66
C VAL A 276 4.07 28.44 -17.58
N GLN A 277 4.05 29.20 -16.49
CA GLN A 277 5.02 30.27 -16.25
C GLN A 277 6.43 29.74 -15.91
N ASN A 278 6.54 28.52 -15.34
CA ASN A 278 7.80 27.92 -14.92
C ASN A 278 7.92 26.46 -15.39
N PRO A 279 8.11 26.23 -16.71
CA PRO A 279 8.04 24.90 -17.33
C PRO A 279 9.24 23.98 -17.03
N HIS A 280 10.33 24.51 -16.44
CA HIS A 280 11.55 23.75 -16.15
C HIS A 280 11.56 23.27 -14.70
N ARG A 281 10.91 22.13 -14.42
CA ARG A 281 11.06 21.41 -13.15
C ARG A 281 11.63 20.02 -13.40
N SER A 282 12.48 19.56 -12.47
CA SER A 282 13.20 18.28 -12.54
C SER A 282 12.20 17.13 -12.74
N VAL A 283 12.29 16.45 -13.88
CA VAL A 283 11.48 15.27 -14.25
C VAL A 283 12.08 13.99 -13.66
N SER A 284 12.99 14.10 -12.69
CA SER A 284 13.58 12.93 -12.05
C SER A 284 12.47 12.14 -11.37
N PRO A 285 12.20 10.89 -11.77
CA PRO A 285 11.10 10.12 -11.21
C PRO A 285 11.31 9.93 -9.71
N LEU A 286 10.20 9.78 -8.96
CA LEU A 286 10.27 9.45 -7.53
C LEU A 286 11.24 8.28 -7.29
N PRO A 287 12.00 8.30 -6.18
CA PRO A 287 13.11 7.36 -5.95
C PRO A 287 12.67 5.89 -6.04
N PHE A 288 11.41 5.63 -5.71
CA PHE A 288 10.82 4.30 -5.65
C PHE A 288 10.26 3.80 -6.99
N LYS A 289 10.02 4.70 -7.96
CA LYS A 289 9.53 4.36 -9.31
C LYS A 289 10.54 3.52 -10.12
N ARG A 290 11.85 3.62 -9.81
CA ARG A 290 12.88 2.80 -10.47
C ARG A 290 12.72 1.29 -10.19
N LYS A 291 12.10 0.91 -9.07
CA LYS A 291 11.82 -0.50 -8.72
C LYS A 291 10.46 -0.98 -9.23
N GLN A 292 9.62 -0.12 -9.79
CA GLN A 292 8.30 -0.47 -10.34
C GLN A 292 8.38 -1.12 -11.73
N GLY A 293 9.46 -0.85 -12.49
CA GLY A 293 9.83 -1.66 -13.66
C GLY A 293 10.16 -3.13 -13.33
N ASP A 294 10.30 -3.48 -12.04
CA ASP A 294 10.44 -4.87 -11.58
C ASP A 294 9.06 -5.57 -11.47
N CYS A 295 7.95 -4.89 -11.09
CA CYS A 295 6.60 -5.53 -11.07
C CYS A 295 6.27 -6.03 -12.47
N GLN A 296 6.41 -5.17 -13.48
CA GLN A 296 6.01 -5.52 -14.84
C GLN A 296 6.81 -6.69 -15.42
N ARG A 297 8.13 -6.71 -15.20
CA ARG A 297 8.99 -7.85 -15.57
C ARG A 297 8.63 -9.13 -14.81
N ALA A 298 8.34 -9.02 -13.51
CA ALA A 298 7.92 -10.16 -12.71
C ALA A 298 6.56 -10.71 -13.15
N LEU A 299 5.61 -9.83 -13.49
CA LEU A 299 4.30 -10.21 -14.01
C LEU A 299 4.41 -10.94 -15.35
N GLU A 300 5.27 -10.47 -16.26
CA GLU A 300 5.52 -11.16 -17.53
C GLU A 300 6.06 -12.58 -17.31
N GLN A 301 6.99 -12.76 -16.38
CA GLN A 301 7.51 -14.08 -16.01
C GLN A 301 6.43 -14.95 -15.33
N LEU A 302 5.60 -14.38 -14.46
CA LEU A 302 4.50 -15.09 -13.83
C LEU A 302 3.43 -15.55 -14.84
N LYS A 303 3.15 -14.74 -15.88
CA LYS A 303 2.25 -15.15 -16.98
C LYS A 303 2.76 -16.40 -17.69
N GLN A 304 4.09 -16.52 -17.85
CA GLN A 304 4.71 -17.71 -18.43
C GLN A 304 4.63 -18.91 -17.48
N ILE A 305 4.90 -18.72 -16.18
CA ILE A 305 4.93 -19.80 -15.17
C ILE A 305 3.52 -20.35 -14.89
N LEU A 306 2.53 -19.46 -14.76
CA LEU A 306 1.16 -19.82 -14.37
C LEU A 306 0.24 -20.07 -15.57
N ASN A 307 0.73 -19.84 -16.80
CA ASN A 307 -0.03 -19.94 -18.05
C ASN A 307 -1.36 -19.14 -18.05
N HIS A 308 -1.43 -18.10 -17.21
CA HIS A 308 -2.61 -17.24 -17.04
C HIS A 308 -2.41 -15.93 -17.82
N ARG A 309 -3.35 -15.59 -18.70
CA ARG A 309 -3.19 -14.48 -19.65
C ARG A 309 -3.48 -13.11 -19.04
N GLU A 310 -4.34 -13.07 -18.02
CA GLU A 310 -4.77 -11.84 -17.35
C GLU A 310 -4.19 -11.80 -15.92
N ILE A 311 -2.90 -11.48 -15.82
CA ILE A 311 -2.27 -11.13 -14.53
C ILE A 311 -1.91 -9.64 -14.56
N ASP A 312 -2.41 -8.89 -13.58
CA ASP A 312 -2.08 -7.51 -13.29
C ASP A 312 -1.58 -7.38 -11.83
N CYS A 313 -0.96 -6.25 -11.46
CA CYS A 313 -0.48 -6.11 -10.07
C CYS A 313 -1.69 -6.14 -9.07
N ASN A 314 -2.96 -5.98 -9.48
CA ASN A 314 -4.12 -6.04 -8.57
C ASN A 314 -4.58 -7.48 -8.26
N ASN A 315 -4.48 -8.38 -9.23
CA ASN A 315 -4.98 -9.75 -9.12
C ASN A 315 -3.86 -10.77 -8.84
N VAL A 316 -2.59 -10.38 -8.96
CA VAL A 316 -1.44 -11.30 -8.83
C VAL A 316 -1.45 -12.10 -7.53
N ALA A 317 -1.82 -11.50 -6.40
CA ALA A 317 -1.89 -12.22 -5.12
C ALA A 317 -3.01 -13.27 -5.12
N LEU A 318 -4.17 -12.95 -5.70
CA LEU A 318 -5.29 -13.88 -5.84
C LEU A 318 -4.92 -15.02 -6.80
N VAL A 319 -4.37 -14.69 -7.97
CA VAL A 319 -3.96 -15.68 -8.99
C VAL A 319 -2.88 -16.62 -8.44
N ILE A 320 -1.91 -16.11 -7.67
CA ILE A 320 -0.91 -16.96 -7.02
C ILE A 320 -1.58 -17.87 -5.97
N SER A 321 -2.48 -17.33 -5.15
CA SER A 321 -3.18 -18.14 -4.14
C SER A 321 -4.04 -19.25 -4.78
N GLU A 322 -4.78 -18.92 -5.84
CA GLU A 322 -5.57 -19.89 -6.60
C GLU A 322 -4.68 -20.93 -7.28
N ALA A 323 -3.55 -20.52 -7.87
CA ALA A 323 -2.61 -21.46 -8.48
C ALA A 323 -2.01 -22.43 -7.44
N LEU A 324 -1.65 -21.93 -6.25
CA LEU A 324 -1.17 -22.78 -5.15
C LEU A 324 -2.28 -23.76 -4.70
N GLU A 325 -3.52 -23.30 -4.57
CA GLU A 325 -4.67 -24.14 -4.23
C GLU A 325 -5.00 -25.18 -5.31
N GLN A 326 -4.91 -24.82 -6.60
CA GLN A 326 -5.07 -25.73 -7.73
C GLN A 326 -3.95 -26.78 -7.78
N THR A 327 -2.73 -26.40 -7.37
CA THR A 327 -1.60 -27.34 -7.27
C THR A 327 -1.79 -28.31 -6.10
N ILE A 328 -2.31 -27.82 -4.96
CA ILE A 328 -2.65 -28.65 -3.80
C ILE A 328 -3.80 -29.61 -4.12
N SER A 329 -4.80 -29.20 -4.91
CA SER A 329 -5.94 -30.04 -5.32
C SER A 329 -5.65 -30.94 -6.52
N GLY A 330 -4.45 -30.84 -7.13
CA GLY A 330 -3.98 -31.74 -8.19
C GLY A 330 -4.47 -31.41 -9.60
N PHE A 331 -5.02 -30.22 -9.83
CA PHE A 331 -5.54 -29.79 -11.13
C PHE A 331 -4.48 -29.16 -12.05
N LEU A 332 -3.36 -28.68 -11.49
CA LEU A 332 -2.22 -28.18 -12.27
C LEU A 332 -1.21 -29.30 -12.53
N ALA A 333 -1.39 -29.99 -13.67
CA ALA A 333 -0.43 -30.97 -14.20
C ALA A 333 0.86 -30.26 -14.64
#